data_AF-A0A258D6S7-F1
#
_entry.id   AF-A0A258D6S7-F1
#
_cell.length_a   1.000
_cell.length_b   1.000
_cell.length_c   1.000
_cell.angle_alpha   90.00
_cell.angle_beta   90.00
_cell.angle_gamma   90.00
#
_symmetry.space_group_name_H-M   'P 1'
#
loop_
_entity.id
_entity.type
_entity.pdbx_description
1 polymer ?
#
loop_
_entity_poly.entity_id
_entity_poly.type
_entity_poly.pdbx_seq_one_letter_code
_entity_poly.pdbx_strand_id
1 'polypeptide(L)'
;MTQEQLSQQVAQLNDAHRRQPGVGWVMTPGVQALGTAGLARAVEAVRGFDAFSEDNDPYGERDFGSFEIDGQRLFWKIDYYDLSLTGASPDPADPAVTRRVLTLLLAEEY
;
A
#
# COMPACT_ATOMS: atom_id res chain seq x y z
N MET A 1 22.62 -1.34 -10.28
CA MET A 1 21.63 -0.25 -10.15
C MET A 1 22.04 0.62 -8.99
N THR A 2 21.78 1.92 -9.03
CA THR A 2 21.88 2.80 -7.86
C THR A 2 20.69 2.53 -6.92
N GLN A 3 20.78 2.98 -5.67
CA GLN A 3 19.67 2.86 -4.72
C GLN A 3 18.43 3.62 -5.20
N GLU A 4 18.61 4.78 -5.83
CA GLU A 4 17.54 5.56 -6.43
C GLU A 4 16.81 4.80 -7.56
N GLN A 5 17.55 4.09 -8.42
CA GLN A 5 16.96 3.28 -9.49
C GLN A 5 16.14 2.11 -8.93
N LEU A 6 16.58 1.51 -7.82
CA LEU A 6 15.84 0.44 -7.14
C LEU A 6 14.54 0.99 -6.53
N SER A 7 14.59 2.09 -5.78
CA SER A 7 13.38 2.72 -5.22
C SER A 7 12.37 3.09 -6.31
N GLN A 8 12.83 3.64 -7.44
CA GLN A 8 11.95 3.97 -8.57
C GLN A 8 11.28 2.73 -9.18
N GLN A 9 12.00 1.60 -9.30
CA GLN A 9 11.43 0.34 -9.78
C GLN A 9 10.39 -0.20 -8.80
N VAL A 10 10.69 -0.18 -7.50
CA VAL A 10 9.76 -0.58 -6.45
C VAL A 10 8.51 0.30 -6.46
N ALA A 11 8.67 1.61 -6.59
CA ALA A 11 7.57 2.57 -6.69
C ALA A 11 6.64 2.32 -7.87
N GLN A 12 7.18 1.98 -9.04
CA GLN A 12 6.36 1.62 -10.21
C GLN A 12 5.54 0.36 -9.96
N LEU A 13 6.11 -0.64 -9.30
CA LEU A 13 5.41 -1.89 -8.95
C LEU A 13 4.34 -1.65 -7.88
N ASN A 14 4.61 -0.79 -6.90
CA ASN A 14 3.66 -0.40 -5.86
C ASN A 14 2.49 0.41 -6.43
N ASP A 15 2.77 1.36 -7.31
CA ASP A 15 1.76 2.10 -8.08
C ASP A 15 0.88 1.17 -8.91
N ALA A 16 1.47 0.16 -9.56
CA ALA A 16 0.71 -0.83 -10.31
C ALA A 16 -0.20 -1.67 -9.38
N HIS A 17 0.32 -2.12 -8.23
CA HIS A 17 -0.42 -2.94 -7.28
C HIS A 17 -1.58 -2.18 -6.62
N ARG A 18 -1.36 -0.95 -6.16
CA ARG A 18 -2.40 -0.13 -5.52
C ARG A 18 -3.47 0.37 -6.50
N ARG A 19 -3.22 0.36 -7.81
CA ARG A 19 -4.22 0.73 -8.83
C ARG A 19 -5.14 -0.44 -9.22
N GLN A 20 -4.80 -1.67 -8.82
CA GLN A 20 -5.51 -2.90 -9.14
C GLN A 20 -5.98 -3.62 -7.84
N PRO A 21 -7.10 -3.17 -7.24
CA PRO A 21 -7.67 -3.84 -6.07
C PRO A 21 -7.99 -5.31 -6.36
N GLY A 22 -7.72 -6.17 -5.37
CA GLY A 22 -7.99 -7.61 -5.50
C GLY A 22 -7.00 -8.45 -4.69
N VAL A 23 -6.35 -9.40 -5.37
CA VAL A 23 -5.37 -10.30 -4.72
C VAL A 23 -4.26 -9.48 -4.06
N GLY A 24 -3.97 -9.77 -2.80
CA GLY A 24 -2.98 -9.05 -2.00
C GLY A 24 -3.53 -7.84 -1.25
N TRP A 25 -4.79 -7.46 -1.45
CA TRP A 25 -5.43 -6.44 -0.63
C TRP A 25 -6.05 -7.05 0.62
N VAL A 26 -5.76 -6.43 1.76
CA VAL A 26 -6.33 -6.75 3.07
C VAL A 26 -6.92 -5.49 3.65
N MET A 27 -8.12 -5.61 4.22
CA MET A 27 -8.81 -4.50 4.90
C MET A 27 -9.06 -4.93 6.33
N THR A 28 -8.73 -4.08 7.28
CA THR A 28 -8.98 -4.33 8.70
C THR A 28 -10.48 -4.24 9.02
N PRO A 29 -10.91 -4.81 10.16
CA PRO A 29 -12.29 -4.70 10.61
C PRO A 29 -12.79 -3.25 10.70
N GLY A 30 -11.96 -2.30 11.16
CA GLY A 30 -12.34 -0.89 11.23
C GLY A 30 -12.70 -0.31 9.86
N VAL A 31 -11.90 -0.61 8.83
CA VAL A 31 -12.18 -0.19 7.45
C VAL A 31 -13.42 -0.89 6.89
N GLN A 32 -13.62 -2.18 7.19
CA GLN A 32 -14.82 -2.91 6.79
C GLN A 32 -16.10 -2.33 7.41
N ALA A 33 -16.02 -1.80 8.63
CA ALA A 33 -17.13 -1.18 9.34
C ALA A 33 -17.63 0.14 8.71
N LEU A 34 -16.87 0.74 7.78
CA LEU A 34 -17.30 1.92 7.02
C LEU A 34 -18.47 1.64 6.05
N GLY A 35 -18.79 0.35 5.83
CA GLY A 35 -19.81 -0.09 4.90
C GLY A 35 -19.42 0.11 3.43
N THR A 36 -20.27 -0.35 2.52
CA THR A 36 -19.95 -0.43 1.08
C THR A 36 -19.53 0.91 0.47
N ALA A 37 -20.22 2.01 0.81
CA ALA A 37 -19.92 3.33 0.28
C ALA A 37 -18.61 3.91 0.84
N GLY A 38 -18.30 3.67 2.11
CA GLY A 38 -17.02 4.06 2.72
C GLY A 38 -15.86 3.26 2.13
N LEU A 39 -16.02 1.95 2.01
CA LEU A 39 -15.05 1.06 1.36
C LEU A 39 -14.75 1.47 -0.08
N ALA A 40 -15.78 1.76 -0.88
CA ALA A 40 -15.59 2.21 -2.26
C ALA A 40 -14.75 3.50 -2.33
N ARG A 41 -15.03 4.48 -1.46
CA ARG A 41 -14.24 5.72 -1.39
C ARG A 41 -12.82 5.46 -0.93
N ALA A 42 -12.61 4.58 0.06
CA ALA A 42 -11.28 4.25 0.55
C ALA A 42 -10.43 3.57 -0.52
N VAL A 43 -11.02 2.63 -1.27
CA VAL A 43 -10.35 1.98 -2.41
C VAL A 43 -9.98 3.00 -3.48
N GLU A 44 -10.90 3.88 -3.88
CA GLU A 44 -10.61 4.91 -4.89
C GLU A 44 -9.54 5.90 -4.41
N ALA A 45 -9.54 6.27 -3.13
CA ALA A 45 -8.50 7.11 -2.54
C ALA A 45 -7.11 6.46 -2.63
N VAL A 46 -6.98 5.16 -2.32
CA VAL A 46 -5.71 4.43 -2.45
C VAL A 46 -5.25 4.34 -3.91
N ARG A 47 -6.16 4.04 -4.84
CA ARG A 47 -5.85 3.96 -6.30
C ARG A 47 -5.38 5.29 -6.87
N GLY A 48 -5.99 6.38 -6.42
CA GLY A 48 -5.72 7.74 -6.86
C GLY A 48 -4.62 8.46 -6.09
N PHE A 49 -4.09 7.88 -5.01
CA PHE A 49 -3.16 8.56 -4.12
C PHE A 49 -1.92 9.09 -4.86
N ASP A 50 -1.62 10.37 -4.69
CA ASP A 50 -0.47 11.07 -5.26
C ASP A 50 0.19 12.05 -4.27
N ALA A 51 -0.34 12.17 -3.05
CA ALA A 51 0.14 13.05 -1.98
C ALA A 51 1.36 12.47 -1.24
N PHE A 52 2.38 12.06 -1.98
CA PHE A 52 3.64 11.58 -1.42
C PHE A 52 4.51 12.76 -0.94
N SER A 53 5.12 12.62 0.22
CA SER A 53 6.01 13.58 0.86
C SER A 53 7.14 12.84 1.61
N GLU A 54 8.14 13.58 2.08
CA GLU A 54 9.21 12.99 2.90
C GLU A 54 8.69 12.31 4.18
N ASP A 55 7.51 12.72 4.68
CA ASP A 55 6.91 12.16 5.88
C ASP A 55 6.31 10.76 5.67
N ASN A 56 5.78 10.48 4.46
CA ASN A 56 5.07 9.24 4.16
C ASN A 56 5.78 8.36 3.12
N ASP A 57 6.81 8.88 2.44
CA ASP A 57 7.59 8.18 1.42
C ASP A 57 9.10 8.51 1.53
N PRO A 58 9.73 8.28 2.70
CA PRO A 58 11.14 8.66 2.92
C PRO A 58 12.13 7.91 2.02
N TYR A 59 11.72 6.76 1.48
CA TYR A 59 12.54 5.91 0.62
C TYR A 59 12.18 6.02 -0.88
N GLY A 60 11.15 6.81 -1.22
CA GLY A 60 10.68 6.99 -2.59
C GLY A 60 10.06 5.73 -3.21
N GLU A 61 9.64 4.77 -2.37
CA GLU A 61 9.08 3.49 -2.78
C GLU A 61 7.56 3.53 -2.94
N ARG A 62 6.88 4.59 -2.48
CA ARG A 62 5.42 4.74 -2.56
C ARG A 62 4.67 3.57 -1.96
N ASP A 63 5.17 3.07 -0.84
CA ASP A 63 4.67 1.90 -0.12
C ASP A 63 3.74 2.27 1.04
N PHE A 64 3.60 3.55 1.38
CA PHE A 64 2.74 4.03 2.46
C PHE A 64 1.99 5.30 2.07
N GLY A 65 0.80 5.48 2.64
CA GLY A 65 0.06 6.73 2.53
C GLY A 65 -1.02 6.89 3.59
N SER A 66 -1.42 8.15 3.79
CA SER A 66 -2.36 8.58 4.82
C SER A 66 -3.36 9.54 4.22
N PHE A 67 -4.65 9.31 4.48
CA PHE A 67 -5.74 10.16 3.99
C PHE A 67 -6.94 10.13 4.94
N GLU A 68 -7.95 10.95 4.69
CA GLU A 68 -9.13 11.08 5.53
C GLU A 68 -10.42 10.83 4.73
N ILE A 69 -11.37 10.12 5.34
CA ILE A 69 -12.74 9.93 4.84
C ILE A 69 -13.70 10.17 6.00
N ASP A 70 -14.65 11.09 5.84
CA ASP A 70 -15.67 11.43 6.84
C ASP A 70 -15.13 11.69 8.26
N GLY A 71 -13.98 12.38 8.36
CA GLY A 71 -13.34 12.66 9.66
C GLY A 71 -12.57 11.48 10.26
N GLN A 72 -12.52 10.33 9.58
CA GLN A 72 -11.69 9.19 9.99
C GLN A 72 -10.40 9.18 9.17
N ARG A 73 -9.27 9.08 9.87
CA ARG A 73 -7.97 8.93 9.24
C ARG A 73 -7.71 7.47 8.92
N LEU A 74 -7.34 7.20 7.68
CA LEU A 74 -6.97 5.88 7.18
C LEU A 74 -5.51 5.90 6.74
N PHE A 75 -4.84 4.78 6.95
CA PHE A 75 -3.55 4.48 6.36
C PHE A 75 -3.69 3.36 5.35
N TRP A 76 -2.78 3.34 4.39
CA TRP A 76 -2.51 2.15 3.60
C TRP A 76 -1.01 1.92 3.57
N LYS A 77 -0.61 0.65 3.51
CA LYS A 77 0.78 0.26 3.34
C LYS A 77 0.91 -0.95 2.43
N ILE A 78 2.07 -1.12 1.80
CA ILE A 78 2.43 -2.30 1.02
C ILE A 78 3.60 -2.99 1.69
N ASP A 79 3.37 -4.20 2.19
CA ASP A 79 4.44 -5.05 2.72
C ASP A 79 4.95 -6.01 1.63
N TYR A 80 6.26 -6.26 1.61
CA TYR A 80 6.92 -7.15 0.65
C TYR A 80 7.24 -8.50 1.29
N TYR A 81 6.52 -9.53 0.89
CA TYR A 81 6.72 -10.89 1.36
C TYR A 81 7.41 -11.76 0.33
N ASP A 82 8.09 -12.82 0.80
CA ASP A 82 8.47 -13.94 -0.03
C ASP A 82 7.25 -14.64 -0.67
N LEU A 83 7.51 -15.55 -1.61
CA LEU A 83 6.44 -16.30 -2.28
C LEU A 83 5.67 -17.25 -1.35
N SER A 84 6.13 -17.51 -0.12
CA SER A 84 5.41 -18.32 0.85
C SER A 84 4.58 -17.50 1.86
N LEU A 85 4.68 -16.17 1.83
CA LEU A 85 4.11 -15.24 2.82
C LEU A 85 4.62 -15.51 4.24
N THR A 86 5.86 -15.99 4.38
CA THR A 86 6.45 -16.39 5.67
C THR A 86 7.49 -15.42 6.19
N GLY A 87 8.05 -14.59 5.31
CA GLY A 87 9.08 -13.62 5.65
C GLY A 87 9.17 -12.52 4.61
N ALA A 88 10.13 -11.62 4.81
CA ALA A 88 10.40 -10.53 3.89
C ALA A 88 10.90 -11.06 2.53
N SER A 89 10.49 -10.40 1.44
CA SER A 89 11.04 -10.70 0.12
C SER A 89 12.56 -10.46 0.09
N PRO A 90 13.34 -11.31 -0.61
CA PRO A 90 14.76 -11.06 -0.81
C PRO A 90 15.03 -9.89 -1.78
N ASP A 91 14.07 -9.54 -2.64
CA ASP A 91 14.21 -8.45 -3.61
C ASP A 91 12.83 -7.84 -3.94
N PRO A 92 12.42 -6.74 -3.27
CA PRO A 92 11.17 -6.05 -3.58
C PRO A 92 11.07 -5.58 -5.03
N ALA A 93 12.18 -5.32 -5.72
CA ALA A 93 12.18 -4.88 -7.11
C ALA A 93 11.89 -6.02 -8.11
N ASP A 94 11.98 -7.29 -7.68
CA ASP A 94 11.68 -8.46 -8.50
C ASP A 94 10.31 -9.07 -8.17
N PRO A 95 9.30 -8.94 -9.07
CA PRO A 95 7.98 -9.52 -8.87
C PRO A 95 7.97 -11.06 -8.96
N ALA A 96 9.01 -11.70 -9.50
CA ALA A 96 9.10 -13.15 -9.57
C ALA A 96 9.36 -13.79 -8.19
N VAL A 97 9.90 -13.04 -7.23
CA VAL A 97 10.21 -13.50 -5.87
C VAL A 97 9.45 -12.75 -4.77
N THR A 98 8.64 -11.74 -5.14
CA THR A 98 7.91 -10.88 -4.19
C THR A 98 6.40 -11.02 -4.32
N ARG A 99 5.73 -11.21 -3.18
CA ARG A 99 4.30 -10.94 -3.02
C ARG A 99 4.10 -9.62 -2.32
N ARG A 100 3.36 -8.71 -2.98
CA ARG A 100 2.93 -7.43 -2.39
C ARG A 100 1.60 -7.62 -1.68
N VAL A 101 1.54 -7.17 -0.44
CA VAL A 101 0.31 -7.15 0.34
C VAL A 101 -0.01 -5.71 0.70
N LEU A 102 -1.10 -5.18 0.14
CA LEU A 102 -1.62 -3.89 0.52
C LEU A 102 -2.57 -4.05 1.70
N THR A 103 -2.23 -3.43 2.83
CA THR A 103 -3.13 -3.35 3.99
C THR A 103 -3.74 -1.95 4.06
N LEU A 104 -5.06 -1.86 4.02
CA LEU A 104 -5.83 -0.65 4.25
C LEU A 104 -6.45 -0.72 5.65
N LEU A 105 -6.16 0.28 6.49
CA LEU A 105 -6.53 0.29 7.90
C LEU A 105 -6.90 1.69 8.41
N LEU A 106 -7.62 1.75 9.53
CA LEU A 106 -7.78 3.01 10.26
C LEU A 106 -6.44 3.38 10.92
N ALA A 107 -6.18 4.67 11.08
CA ALA A 107 -4.96 5.14 11.73
C ALA A 107 -4.84 4.70 13.21
N GLU A 108 -5.95 4.41 13.88
CA GLU A 108 -5.97 3.88 15.25
C GLU A 108 -5.66 2.37 15.33
N GLU A 109 -5.65 1.66 14.19
CA GLU A 109 -5.30 0.24 14.08
C GLU A 109 -3.81 0.04 13.73
N TYR A 110 -3.06 1.12 13.53
CA TYR A 110 -1.64 1.14 13.18
C TYR A 110 -0.76 1.38 14.41
#